data_AF-A0A5M4APD7-F1
#
_entry.id   AF-A0A5M4APD7-F1
#
_cell.length_a   1.000
_cell.length_b   1.000
_cell.length_c   1.000
_cell.angle_alpha   90.00
_cell.angle_beta   90.00
_cell.angle_gamma   90.00
#
_symmetry.space_group_name_H-M   'P 1'
#
loop_
_entity.id
_entity.type
_entity.pdbx_description
1 polymer ?
#
loop_
_entity_poly.entity_id
_entity_poly.type
_entity_poly.pdbx_seq_one_letter_code
_entity_poly.pdbx_strand_id
1 'polypeptide(L)'
;MEGFKPFGVPLKSLEPSILLIEEYEAIRLVDYEDLIQEEAAERMGISRPTFTRIYDRARKTIAAAFVEGKAILIQGGNYFTDDYWFRCNNCNEVMITLKPIDNCRRCHSDNIISLNPE
;
A
#
# COMPACT_ATOMS: atom_id res chain seq x y z
N MET A 1 -7.69 -2.98 -0.17
CA MET A 1 -7.95 -3.83 -1.34
C MET A 1 -6.63 -4.52 -1.69
N GLU A 2 -6.61 -5.84 -1.87
CA GLU A 2 -5.36 -6.62 -1.98
C GLU A 2 -4.84 -6.77 -3.43
N GLY A 3 -5.70 -6.60 -4.45
CA GLY A 3 -5.31 -6.71 -5.85
C GLY A 3 -6.48 -6.96 -6.81
N PHE A 4 -6.15 -7.24 -8.07
CA PHE A 4 -7.07 -7.59 -9.16
C PHE A 4 -6.56 -8.81 -9.93
N LYS A 5 -7.46 -9.56 -10.56
CA LYS A 5 -7.08 -10.69 -11.43
C LYS A 5 -7.96 -10.77 -12.67
N PRO A 6 -7.41 -11.26 -13.80
CA PRO A 6 -8.21 -11.53 -14.99
C PRO A 6 -9.26 -12.63 -14.74
N PHE A 7 -10.34 -12.56 -15.49
CA PHE A 7 -11.37 -13.58 -15.48
C PHE A 7 -10.89 -14.88 -16.15
N GLY A 8 -11.30 -16.04 -15.64
CA GLY A 8 -11.03 -17.33 -16.28
C GLY A 8 -9.63 -17.90 -16.06
N VAL A 9 -8.70 -17.19 -15.40
CA VAL A 9 -7.35 -17.71 -15.12
C VAL A 9 -7.17 -18.02 -13.61
N PRO A 10 -6.75 -19.24 -13.25
CA PRO A 10 -6.39 -19.56 -11.87
C PRO A 10 -5.18 -18.77 -11.37
N LEU A 11 -5.25 -18.24 -10.14
CA LEU A 11 -4.15 -17.48 -9.52
C LEU A 11 -2.85 -18.29 -9.40
N LYS A 12 -2.94 -19.60 -9.17
CA LYS A 12 -1.76 -20.48 -9.02
C LYS A 12 -0.91 -20.61 -10.29
N SER A 13 -1.44 -20.24 -11.45
CA SER A 13 -0.76 -20.31 -12.75
C SER A 13 -0.32 -18.93 -13.26
N LEU A 14 -0.54 -17.85 -12.51
CA LEU A 14 -0.19 -16.49 -12.90
C LEU A 14 1.03 -16.02 -12.12
N GLU A 15 2.02 -15.50 -12.82
CA GLU A 15 3.04 -14.65 -12.23
C GLU A 15 2.43 -13.24 -12.07
N PRO A 16 2.13 -12.78 -10.83
CA PRO A 16 1.46 -11.51 -10.64
C PRO A 16 2.42 -10.33 -10.86
N SER A 17 1.91 -9.26 -11.45
CA SER A 17 2.57 -7.96 -11.43
C SER A 17 2.35 -7.30 -10.07
N ILE A 18 3.44 -6.92 -9.40
CA ILE A 18 3.37 -6.21 -8.12
C ILE A 18 3.23 -4.72 -8.39
N LEU A 19 2.13 -4.13 -7.92
CA LEU A 19 1.91 -2.70 -7.87
C LEU A 19 2.21 -2.24 -6.45
N LEU A 20 3.20 -1.36 -6.28
CA LEU A 20 3.55 -0.86 -4.95
C LEU A 20 2.43 0.05 -4.40
N ILE A 21 2.37 0.22 -3.08
CA ILE A 21 1.33 1.06 -2.46
C ILE A 21 1.42 2.52 -2.94
N GLU A 22 2.63 3.07 -3.04
CA GLU A 22 2.87 4.41 -3.61
C GLU A 22 2.46 4.51 -5.10
N GLU A 23 2.63 3.42 -5.86
CA GLU A 23 2.25 3.36 -7.28
C GLU A 23 0.72 3.30 -7.43
N TYR A 24 0.03 2.54 -6.58
CA TYR A 24 -1.43 2.53 -6.52
C TYR A 24 -1.99 3.90 -6.14
N GLU A 25 -1.40 4.55 -5.15
CA GLU A 25 -1.83 5.88 -4.70
C GLU A 25 -1.67 6.93 -5.80
N ALA A 26 -0.58 6.89 -6.57
CA ALA A 26 -0.38 7.78 -7.70
C ALA A 26 -1.48 7.63 -8.78
N ILE A 27 -1.91 6.40 -9.07
CA ILE A 27 -3.02 6.12 -10.00
C ILE A 27 -4.34 6.62 -9.41
N ARG A 28 -4.58 6.40 -8.11
CA ARG A 28 -5.79 6.87 -7.42
C ARG A 28 -5.92 8.39 -7.48
N LEU A 29 -4.84 9.11 -7.20
CA LEU A 29 -4.84 10.57 -7.18
C LEU A 29 -5.00 11.18 -8.58
N VAL A 30 -4.27 10.69 -9.57
CA VAL A 30 -4.28 11.31 -10.91
C VAL A 30 -5.39 10.76 -11.79
N ASP A 31 -5.51 9.43 -11.91
CA ASP A 31 -6.42 8.83 -12.88
C ASP A 31 -7.85 8.63 -12.33
N TYR A 32 -8.04 8.55 -11.00
CA TYR A 32 -9.36 8.37 -10.37
C TYR A 32 -9.91 9.65 -9.73
N GLU A 33 -9.08 10.43 -9.02
CA GLU A 33 -9.48 11.72 -8.44
C GLU A 33 -9.27 12.93 -9.38
N ASP A 34 -8.71 12.70 -10.58
CA ASP A 34 -8.49 13.72 -11.61
C ASP A 34 -7.61 14.90 -11.17
N LEU A 35 -6.66 14.65 -10.26
CA LEU A 35 -5.69 15.66 -9.83
C LEU A 35 -4.57 15.83 -10.85
N ILE A 36 -4.03 17.04 -10.91
CA ILE A 36 -2.78 17.26 -11.64
C ILE A 36 -1.59 16.69 -10.86
N GLN A 37 -0.53 16.30 -11.57
CA GLN A 37 0.65 15.67 -10.93
C GLN A 37 1.31 16.54 -9.86
N GLU A 38 1.20 17.87 -9.96
CA GLU A 38 1.72 18.79 -8.95
C GLU A 38 0.97 18.60 -7.62
N GLU A 39 -0.36 18.66 -7.64
CA GLU A 39 -1.22 18.49 -6.46
C GLU A 39 -1.07 17.08 -5.87
N ALA A 40 -0.95 16.06 -6.72
CA ALA A 40 -0.74 14.69 -6.27
C ALA A 40 0.63 14.51 -5.60
N ALA A 41 1.68 15.17 -6.10
CA ALA A 41 3.01 15.17 -5.48
C ALA A 41 2.98 15.88 -4.11
N GLU A 42 2.30 17.02 -4.02
CA GLU A 42 2.09 17.74 -2.76
C GLU A 42 1.35 16.88 -1.74
N ARG A 43 0.26 16.20 -2.14
CA ARG A 43 -0.49 15.29 -1.26
C ARG A 43 0.32 14.10 -0.76
N MET A 44 1.22 13.57 -1.59
CA MET A 44 2.14 12.49 -1.20
C MET A 44 3.36 12.98 -0.42
N GLY A 45 3.54 14.30 -0.24
CA GLY A 45 4.68 14.87 0.47
C GLY A 45 6.03 14.62 -0.21
N ILE A 46 6.04 14.46 -1.53
CA ILE A 46 7.24 14.15 -2.33
C ILE A 46 7.49 15.19 -3.43
N SER A 47 8.70 15.21 -3.97
CA SER A 47 9.01 16.09 -5.10
C SER A 47 8.25 15.66 -6.36
N ARG A 48 7.85 16.63 -7.20
CA ARG A 48 7.19 16.37 -8.49
C ARG A 48 7.95 15.36 -9.39
N PRO A 49 9.29 15.42 -9.56
CA PRO A 49 10.01 14.40 -10.33
C PRO A 49 9.92 13.00 -9.72
N THR A 50 9.91 12.89 -8.38
CA THR A 50 9.71 11.61 -7.69
C THR A 50 8.33 11.05 -8.01
N PHE A 51 7.29 11.89 -7.91
CA PHE A 51 5.92 11.52 -8.23
C PHE A 51 5.77 11.05 -9.68
N THR A 52 6.30 11.82 -10.65
CA THR A 52 6.24 11.44 -12.07
C THR A 52 6.85 10.06 -12.31
N ARG A 53 7.98 9.74 -11.67
CA ARG A 53 8.61 8.41 -11.78
C ARG A 53 7.75 7.30 -11.18
N ILE A 54 7.10 7.54 -10.04
CA ILE A 54 6.19 6.57 -9.40
C ILE A 54 4.98 6.33 -10.32
N TYR A 55 4.35 7.40 -10.80
CA TYR A 55 3.20 7.34 -11.69
C TYR A 55 3.51 6.62 -13.01
N ASP A 56 4.65 6.92 -13.64
CA ASP A 56 5.10 6.25 -14.86
C ASP A 56 5.33 4.75 -14.65
N ARG A 57 5.90 4.36 -13.51
CA ARG A 57 6.07 2.95 -13.14
C ARG A 57 4.72 2.28 -12.93
N ALA A 58 3.82 2.91 -12.18
CA ALA A 58 2.47 2.40 -11.93
C ALA A 58 1.73 2.09 -13.25
N ARG A 59 1.73 3.04 -14.20
CA ARG A 59 1.12 2.86 -15.51
C ARG A 59 1.75 1.72 -16.32
N LYS A 60 3.09 1.59 -16.29
CA LYS A 60 3.78 0.48 -16.97
C LYS A 60 3.43 -0.88 -16.36
N THR A 61 3.37 -0.97 -15.03
CA THR A 61 2.99 -2.19 -14.31
C THR A 61 1.56 -2.63 -14.66
N ILE A 62 0.61 -1.68 -14.65
CA ILE A 62 -0.78 -1.94 -15.02
C ILE A 62 -0.90 -2.35 -16.49
N ALA A 63 -0.21 -1.64 -17.40
CA ALA A 63 -0.22 -1.95 -18.82
C ALA A 63 0.35 -3.35 -19.09
N ALA A 64 1.47 -3.72 -18.48
CA ALA A 64 2.05 -5.05 -18.59
C ALA A 64 1.08 -6.12 -18.09
N ALA A 65 0.41 -5.88 -16.95
CA ALA A 65 -0.57 -6.82 -16.43
C ALA A 65 -1.75 -7.05 -17.38
N PHE A 66 -2.25 -6.00 -18.03
CA PHE A 66 -3.33 -6.13 -19.02
C PHE A 66 -2.88 -6.81 -20.31
N VAL A 67 -1.69 -6.50 -20.82
CA VAL A 67 -1.17 -7.10 -22.06
C VAL A 67 -0.81 -8.56 -21.88
N GLU A 68 -0.20 -8.92 -20.75
CA GLU A 68 0.28 -10.28 -20.46
C GLU A 68 -0.79 -11.15 -19.77
N GLY A 69 -1.95 -10.58 -19.44
CA GLY A 69 -3.01 -11.28 -18.71
C GLY A 69 -2.59 -11.70 -17.30
N LYS A 70 -1.80 -10.86 -16.61
CA LYS A 70 -1.33 -11.11 -15.25
C LYS A 70 -2.31 -10.57 -14.21
N ALA A 71 -2.31 -11.18 -13.03
CA ALA A 71 -2.94 -10.59 -11.86
C ALA A 71 -2.10 -9.38 -11.38
N ILE A 72 -2.75 -8.40 -10.76
CA ILE A 72 -2.11 -7.28 -10.08
C ILE A 72 -2.26 -7.51 -8.58
N LEU A 73 -1.15 -7.51 -7.85
CA LEU A 73 -1.16 -7.54 -6.39
C LEU A 73 -0.64 -6.21 -5.85
N ILE A 74 -1.35 -5.64 -4.89
CA ILE A 74 -0.97 -4.37 -4.25
C ILE A 74 -0.27 -4.70 -2.94
N GLN A 75 1.05 -4.52 -2.89
CA GLN A 75 1.84 -4.81 -1.70
C GLN A 75 3.21 -4.13 -1.71
N GLY A 76 3.76 -3.94 -0.52
CA GLY A 76 5.07 -3.33 -0.31
C GLY A 76 5.14 -1.88 -0.79
N GLY A 77 6.37 -1.44 -1.04
CA GLY A 77 6.68 -0.05 -1.38
C GLY A 77 7.01 0.77 -0.14
N ASN A 78 7.35 2.04 -0.34
CA ASN A 78 7.66 2.95 0.73
C ASN A 78 6.45 3.85 0.99
N TYR A 79 5.74 3.61 2.09
CA TYR A 79 4.57 4.37 2.46
C TYR A 79 4.54 4.57 3.97
N PHE A 80 3.99 5.70 4.39
CA PHE A 80 3.79 6.01 5.80
C PHE A 80 2.31 6.00 6.09
N THR A 81 1.91 5.35 7.18
CA THR A 81 0.57 5.46 7.73
C THR A 81 0.65 6.34 8.98
N ASP A 82 -0.26 7.31 9.12
CA ASP A 82 -0.35 8.14 10.33
C ASP A 82 -0.74 7.33 11.58
N ASP A 83 -1.27 6.13 11.36
CA ASP A 83 -1.65 5.19 12.40
C ASP A 83 -0.55 4.14 12.62
N TYR A 84 -0.26 3.87 13.89
CA TYR A 84 0.56 2.74 14.33
C TYR A 84 -0.36 1.58 14.70
N TRP A 85 -0.18 0.45 14.05
CA TRP A 85 -0.93 -0.76 14.34
C TRP A 85 -0.09 -1.69 15.20
N PHE A 86 -0.64 -2.08 16.35
CA PHE A 86 0.00 -3.02 17.27
C PHE A 86 -0.89 -4.22 17.53
N ARG A 87 -0.27 -5.39 17.74
CA ARG A 87 -0.94 -6.57 18.28
C ARG A 87 -0.27 -7.00 19.58
N CYS A 88 -1.04 -7.22 20.64
CA CYS A 88 -0.51 -7.80 21.87
C CYS A 88 -0.45 -9.33 21.77
N ASN A 89 0.71 -9.94 22.05
CA ASN A 89 0.85 -11.39 22.06
C ASN A 89 0.20 -12.05 23.30
N ASN A 90 0.04 -11.32 24.41
CA ASN A 90 -0.52 -11.86 25.64
C ASN A 90 -2.05 -11.92 25.64
N CYS A 91 -2.72 -10.91 25.07
CA CYS A 91 -4.19 -10.85 25.05
C CYS A 91 -4.82 -10.80 23.65
N ASN A 92 -4.01 -10.83 22.59
CA ASN A 92 -4.42 -10.78 21.18
C ASN A 92 -5.20 -9.51 20.77
N GLU A 93 -5.20 -8.47 21.61
CA GLU A 93 -5.80 -7.18 21.27
C GLU A 93 -5.03 -6.50 20.12
N VAL A 94 -5.77 -5.97 19.15
CA VAL A 94 -5.25 -5.12 18.06
C VAL A 94 -5.53 -3.66 18.40
N MET A 95 -4.51 -2.83 18.35
CA MET A 95 -4.57 -1.43 18.77
C MET A 95 -4.10 -0.55 17.62
N ILE A 96 -4.92 0.45 17.28
CA ILE A 96 -4.61 1.47 16.28
C ILE A 96 -4.39 2.78 17.04
N THR A 97 -3.21 3.38 16.90
CA THR A 97 -2.81 4.54 17.71
C THR A 97 -2.13 5.61 16.85
N LEU A 98 -2.41 6.88 17.12
CA LEU A 98 -1.75 8.03 16.43
C LEU A 98 -0.30 8.26 16.87
N LYS A 99 0.16 7.54 17.90
CA LYS A 99 1.51 7.61 18.45
C LYS A 99 1.96 6.20 18.84
N PRO A 100 3.28 5.92 18.85
CA PRO A 100 3.80 4.67 19.39
C PRO A 100 3.35 4.49 20.84
N ILE A 101 3.05 3.25 21.21
CA ILE A 101 2.74 2.86 22.59
C ILE A 101 3.69 1.72 22.98
N ASP A 102 4.04 1.66 24.26
CA ASP A 102 4.95 0.63 24.78
C ASP A 102 4.20 -0.49 25.51
N ASN A 103 2.90 -0.30 25.79
CA ASN A 103 2.08 -1.25 26.54
C ASN A 103 0.71 -1.44 25.91
N CYS A 104 0.20 -2.66 25.99
CA CYS A 104 -1.15 -3.00 25.59
C CYS A 104 -2.19 -2.25 26.44
N ARG A 105 -3.16 -1.60 25.79
CA ARG A 105 -4.25 -0.87 26.45
C ARG A 105 -5.21 -1.77 27.24
N ARG A 106 -5.21 -3.08 26.96
CA ARG A 106 -6.12 -4.06 27.58
C ARG A 106 -5.50 -4.81 28.75
N CYS A 107 -4.29 -5.34 28.58
CA CYS A 107 -3.63 -6.16 29.61
C CYS A 107 -2.35 -5.54 30.19
N HIS A 108 -1.99 -4.33 29.75
CA HIS A 108 -0.80 -3.59 30.18
C HIS A 108 0.55 -4.28 29.92
N SER A 109 0.55 -5.43 29.23
CA SER A 109 1.78 -6.10 28.82
C SER A 109 2.52 -5.26 27.77
N ASP A 110 3.85 -5.26 27.89
CA ASP A 110 4.84 -4.76 26.94
C ASP A 110 5.07 -5.70 25.74
N ASN A 111 4.47 -6.90 25.75
CA ASN A 111 4.61 -7.88 24.67
C ASN A 111 3.66 -7.54 23.50
N ILE A 112 3.98 -6.46 22.79
CA ILE A 112 3.27 -5.94 21.63
C ILE A 112 4.19 -5.96 20.39
N ILE A 113 3.62 -6.23 19.22
CA ILE A 113 4.32 -6.23 17.93
C ILE A 113 3.69 -5.21 16.99
N SER A 114 4.49 -4.50 16.19
CA SER A 114 3.97 -3.64 15.11
C SER A 114 3.42 -4.50 13.98
N LEU A 115 2.25 -4.14 13.47
CA LEU A 115 1.62 -4.76 12.30
C LEU A 115 1.80 -3.94 11.02
N ASN A 116 2.32 -2.71 11.12
CA ASN A 116 2.73 -1.93 9.97
C ASN A 116 4.22 -2.18 9.77
N PRO A 117 4.62 -3.10 8.87
CA PRO A 117 6.03 -3.21 8.52
C PRO A 117 6.45 -1.92 7.79
N GLU A 118 7.59 -1.39 8.21
CA GLU A 118 8.38 -0.42 7.43
C GLU A 118 8.77 -1.00 6.07
#